data_AF-A0A5C6YEQ1-F1
#
_entry.id   AF-A0A5C6YEQ1-F1
#
_cell.length_a   1.000
_cell.length_b   1.000
_cell.length_c   1.000
_cell.angle_alpha   90.00
_cell.angle_beta   90.00
_cell.angle_gamma   90.00
#
_symmetry.space_group_name_H-M   'P 1'
#
loop_
_entity.id
_entity.type
_entity.pdbx_description
1 polymer ?
#
loop_
_entity_poly.entity_id
_entity_poly.type
_entity_poly.pdbx_seq_one_letter_code
_entity_poly.pdbx_strand_id
1 'polypeptide(L)'
;MLFFLVNKSTSKLIEMDHLSIFKSFELFFKDEKDWIINYQVLFNSVGFYNDALLELRANYDYHKTDKYSRKKKIGEELKTLMDESSRLLNRYRQELNDTYLAYPFAEVINEFVPKYYEYLQKYQDTKEETDFDDLSQNLLYDFLTKCMAIKKEIGFDNFGIEEIVTQVSSIRKEIWLLKNDCIYFATNNEERHAMLFANESKSLIKLKELKTSLDQKIKLLEK
;
A
#
# COMPACT_ATOMS: atom_id res chain seq x y z
N MET A 1 18.81 -6.13 0.29
CA MET A 1 18.41 -5.56 -1.01
C MET A 1 19.49 -5.91 -2.05
N LEU A 2 19.58 -7.17 -2.51
CA LEU A 2 20.72 -7.62 -3.32
C LEU A 2 20.40 -8.70 -4.39
N PHE A 3 19.14 -9.13 -4.57
CA PHE A 3 18.83 -10.27 -5.44
C PHE A 3 18.44 -9.95 -6.90
N PHE A 4 18.32 -8.68 -7.30
CA PHE A 4 17.82 -8.32 -8.64
C PHE A 4 18.85 -7.71 -9.60
N LEU A 5 20.11 -7.56 -9.20
CA LEU A 5 21.16 -6.95 -10.06
C LEU A 5 21.65 -7.87 -11.19
N VAL A 6 21.33 -9.17 -11.15
CA VAL A 6 21.81 -10.17 -12.12
C VAL A 6 21.09 -10.09 -13.48
N ASN A 7 19.93 -9.42 -13.56
CA ASN A 7 19.07 -9.50 -14.75
C ASN A 7 19.53 -8.62 -15.94
N LYS A 8 20.14 -7.46 -15.68
CA LYS A 8 20.53 -6.50 -16.73
C LYS A 8 21.65 -7.00 -17.64
N SER A 9 22.62 -7.73 -17.09
CA SER A 9 23.76 -8.31 -17.81
C SER A 9 23.29 -9.41 -18.76
N THR A 10 22.39 -10.26 -18.28
CA THR A 10 21.82 -11.40 -19.01
C THR A 10 20.91 -10.95 -20.13
N SER A 11 20.06 -9.94 -19.89
CA SER A 11 19.19 -9.36 -20.93
C SER A 11 20.00 -8.75 -22.08
N LYS A 12 21.09 -8.02 -21.78
CA LYS A 12 22.01 -7.48 -22.79
C LYS A 12 22.72 -8.57 -23.59
N LEU A 13 23.16 -9.66 -22.94
CA LEU A 13 23.78 -10.80 -23.62
C LEU A 13 22.81 -11.48 -24.60
N ILE A 14 21.55 -11.64 -24.20
CA ILE A 14 20.49 -12.24 -25.02
C ILE A 14 20.13 -11.34 -26.23
N GLU A 15 20.06 -10.03 -26.03
CA GLU A 15 19.83 -9.06 -27.12
C GLU A 15 21.02 -8.98 -28.10
N MET A 16 22.26 -9.00 -27.59
CA MET A 16 23.46 -8.90 -28.41
C MET A 16 23.74 -10.17 -29.24
N ASP A 17 23.28 -11.34 -28.79
CA ASP A 17 23.59 -12.63 -29.43
C ASP A 17 22.35 -13.39 -29.93
N HIS A 18 21.23 -12.69 -30.15
CA HIS A 18 19.96 -13.27 -30.62
C HIS A 18 20.15 -14.23 -31.80
N LEU A 19 20.97 -13.85 -32.79
CA LEU A 19 21.20 -14.66 -33.97
C LEU A 19 21.93 -15.97 -33.64
N SER A 20 22.90 -15.95 -32.72
CA SER A 20 23.63 -17.15 -32.31
C SER A 20 22.78 -18.05 -31.41
N ILE A 21 21.97 -17.46 -30.53
CA ILE A 21 21.00 -18.20 -29.71
C ILE A 21 19.95 -18.87 -30.62
N PHE A 22 19.42 -18.14 -31.61
CA PHE A 22 18.50 -18.68 -32.61
C PHE A 22 19.11 -19.84 -33.39
N LYS A 23 20.32 -19.64 -33.95
CA LYS A 23 21.03 -20.69 -34.71
C LYS A 23 21.33 -21.91 -33.85
N SER A 24 21.70 -21.71 -32.60
CA SER A 24 21.96 -22.80 -31.65
C SER A 24 20.66 -23.55 -31.34
N PHE A 25 19.56 -22.83 -31.12
CA PHE A 25 18.25 -23.43 -30.88
C PHE A 25 17.77 -24.21 -32.12
N GLU A 26 17.90 -23.65 -33.31
CA GLU A 26 17.63 -24.33 -34.58
C GLU A 26 18.45 -25.63 -34.71
N LEU A 27 19.76 -25.59 -34.43
CA LEU A 27 20.64 -26.76 -34.56
C LEU A 27 20.13 -27.97 -33.74
N PHE A 28 19.63 -27.74 -32.52
CA PHE A 28 19.23 -28.81 -31.60
C PHE A 28 17.76 -29.22 -31.71
N PHE A 29 16.90 -28.33 -32.23
CA PHE A 29 15.45 -28.48 -32.19
C PHE A 29 14.77 -28.44 -33.56
N LYS A 30 15.47 -28.18 -34.68
CA LYS A 30 14.87 -28.07 -36.02
C LYS A 30 13.93 -29.22 -36.43
N ASP A 31 14.17 -30.42 -35.90
CA ASP A 31 13.40 -31.62 -36.23
C ASP A 31 12.10 -31.74 -35.41
N GLU A 32 11.90 -30.88 -34.41
CA GLU A 32 10.67 -30.80 -33.62
C GLU A 32 9.64 -29.90 -34.30
N LYS A 33 8.39 -30.36 -34.43
CA LYS A 33 7.33 -29.67 -35.19
C LYS A 33 7.13 -28.20 -34.81
N ASP A 34 7.25 -27.87 -33.53
CA ASP A 34 6.91 -26.55 -32.98
C ASP A 34 8.15 -25.75 -32.51
N TRP A 35 9.34 -26.08 -33.02
CA TRP A 35 10.62 -25.50 -32.54
C TRP A 35 10.69 -23.97 -32.63
N ILE A 36 10.15 -23.36 -33.69
CA ILE A 36 10.09 -21.90 -33.87
C ILE A 36 9.18 -21.26 -32.81
N ILE A 37 8.03 -21.88 -32.55
CA ILE A 37 7.07 -21.40 -31.55
C ILE A 37 7.71 -21.47 -30.16
N ASN A 38 8.41 -22.56 -29.87
CA ASN A 38 9.14 -22.76 -28.61
C ASN A 38 10.26 -21.73 -28.43
N TYR A 39 11.02 -21.42 -29.47
CA TYR A 39 12.03 -20.35 -29.46
C TYR A 39 11.40 -18.99 -29.14
N GLN A 40 10.32 -18.62 -29.84
CA GLN A 40 9.62 -17.36 -29.59
C GLN A 40 9.08 -17.27 -28.17
N VAL A 41 8.50 -18.36 -27.64
CA VAL A 41 8.02 -18.40 -26.26
C VAL A 41 9.18 -18.20 -25.27
N LEU A 42 10.31 -18.87 -25.46
CA LEU A 42 11.48 -18.71 -24.61
C LEU A 42 11.97 -17.25 -24.62
N PHE A 43 12.19 -16.71 -25.82
CA PHE A 43 12.75 -15.37 -25.99
C PHE A 43 11.83 -14.29 -25.41
N ASN A 44 10.55 -14.34 -25.77
CA ASN A 44 9.55 -13.39 -25.27
C ASN A 44 9.37 -13.50 -23.76
N SER A 45 9.47 -14.71 -23.20
CA SER A 45 9.37 -14.91 -21.76
C SER A 45 10.52 -14.26 -21.02
N VAL A 46 11.76 -14.39 -21.49
CA VAL A 46 12.90 -13.77 -20.79
C VAL A 46 12.76 -12.25 -20.76
N GLY A 47 12.39 -11.63 -21.89
CA GLY A 47 12.12 -10.19 -21.95
C GLY A 47 10.97 -9.79 -21.02
N PHE A 48 9.84 -10.49 -21.13
CA PHE A 48 8.65 -10.24 -20.30
C PHE A 48 8.94 -10.32 -18.80
N TYR A 49 9.58 -11.39 -18.32
CA TYR A 49 9.85 -11.54 -16.88
C TYR A 49 10.86 -10.52 -16.37
N ASN A 50 11.83 -10.12 -17.19
CA ASN A 50 12.75 -9.04 -16.82
C ASN A 50 12.00 -7.71 -16.65
N ASP A 51 11.16 -7.34 -17.61
CA ASP A 51 10.38 -6.10 -17.57
C ASP A 51 9.33 -6.11 -16.46
N ALA A 52 8.63 -7.22 -16.28
CA ALA A 52 7.63 -7.40 -15.23
C ALA A 52 8.23 -7.23 -13.83
N LEU A 53 9.45 -7.75 -13.59
CA LEU A 53 10.14 -7.59 -12.32
C LEU A 53 10.59 -6.14 -12.08
N LEU A 54 11.02 -5.42 -13.12
CA LEU A 54 11.36 -4.00 -13.03
C LEU A 54 10.12 -3.16 -12.73
N GLU A 55 9.01 -3.43 -13.41
CA GLU A 55 7.73 -2.76 -13.18
C GLU A 55 7.21 -3.02 -11.77
N LEU A 56 7.22 -4.28 -11.31
CA LEU A 56 6.80 -4.64 -9.95
C LEU A 56 7.61 -3.89 -8.89
N ARG A 57 8.94 -3.80 -9.08
CA ARG A 57 9.79 -3.05 -8.16
C ARG A 57 9.45 -1.56 -8.17
N ALA A 58 9.30 -0.96 -9.34
CA ALA A 58 8.96 0.46 -9.46
C ALA A 58 7.60 0.76 -8.80
N ASN A 59 6.59 -0.08 -9.04
CA ASN A 59 5.26 0.04 -8.45
C ASN A 59 5.30 -0.10 -6.92
N TYR A 60 6.11 -1.04 -6.40
CA TYR A 60 6.29 -1.22 -4.97
C TYR A 60 6.97 -0.02 -4.31
N ASP A 61 8.08 0.46 -4.89
CA ASP A 61 8.82 1.60 -4.36
C ASP A 61 7.95 2.88 -4.38
N TYR A 62 7.14 3.06 -5.44
CA TYR A 62 6.14 4.11 -5.53
C TYR A 62 5.08 3.99 -4.42
N HIS A 63 4.41 2.84 -4.31
CA HIS A 63 3.35 2.64 -3.32
C HIS A 63 3.86 2.81 -1.89
N LYS A 64 5.06 2.32 -1.58
CA LYS A 64 5.71 2.51 -0.29
C LYS A 64 5.93 3.99 0.03
N THR A 65 6.42 4.75 -0.94
CA THR A 65 6.69 6.19 -0.78
C THR A 65 5.40 6.99 -0.62
N ASP A 66 4.40 6.71 -1.45
CA ASP A 66 3.08 7.34 -1.37
C ASP A 66 2.39 7.06 -0.02
N LYS A 67 2.35 5.79 0.40
CA LYS A 67 1.80 5.37 1.69
C LYS A 67 2.44 6.14 2.85
N TYR A 68 3.77 6.23 2.86
CA TYR A 68 4.49 6.96 3.91
C TYR A 68 4.16 8.46 3.89
N SER A 69 4.14 9.08 2.71
CA SER A 69 3.79 10.48 2.54
C SER A 69 2.38 10.80 3.07
N ARG A 70 1.40 9.95 2.74
CA ARG A 70 0.01 10.11 3.19
C ARG A 70 -0.15 9.88 4.69
N LYS A 71 0.52 8.87 5.26
CA LYS A 71 0.57 8.68 6.73
C LYS A 71 1.11 9.91 7.44
N LYS A 72 2.18 10.51 6.92
CA LYS A 72 2.75 11.74 7.47
C LYS A 72 1.75 12.90 7.41
N LYS A 73 1.08 13.10 6.27
CA LYS A 73 0.04 14.12 6.10
C LYS A 73 -1.11 13.93 7.11
N ILE A 74 -1.61 12.71 7.26
CA ILE A 74 -2.64 12.38 8.26
C ILE A 74 -2.16 12.74 9.68
N GLY A 75 -0.90 12.43 10.01
CA GLY A 75 -0.29 12.82 11.28
C GLY A 75 -0.22 14.33 11.51
N GLU A 76 0.10 15.11 10.47
CA GLU A 76 0.12 16.57 10.51
C GLU A 76 -1.30 17.15 10.69
N GLU A 77 -2.29 16.59 10.02
CA GLU A 77 -3.71 16.95 10.17
C GLU A 77 -4.22 16.62 11.58
N LEU A 78 -3.89 15.45 12.14
CA LEU A 78 -4.22 15.08 13.51
C LEU A 78 -3.60 16.02 14.54
N LYS A 79 -2.33 16.41 14.34
CA LYS A 79 -1.69 17.42 15.20
C LYS A 79 -2.46 18.74 15.17
N THR A 80 -2.81 19.20 13.97
CA THR A 80 -3.56 20.45 13.78
C THR A 80 -4.92 20.38 14.45
N LEU A 81 -5.63 19.26 14.28
CA LEU A 81 -6.91 18.98 14.94
C LEU A 81 -6.80 19.06 16.47
N MET A 82 -5.75 18.48 17.08
CA MET A 82 -5.55 18.54 18.54
C MET A 82 -5.27 19.96 19.03
N ASP A 83 -4.44 20.71 18.30
CA ASP A 83 -4.13 22.11 18.62
C ASP A 83 -5.40 22.97 18.56
N GLU A 84 -6.23 22.77 17.53
CA GLU A 84 -7.48 23.50 17.36
C GLU A 84 -8.55 23.08 18.37
N SER A 85 -8.66 21.79 18.68
CA SER A 85 -9.55 21.28 19.73
C SER A 85 -9.20 21.88 21.09
N SER A 86 -7.91 21.96 21.41
CA SER A 86 -7.43 22.59 22.66
C SER A 86 -7.73 24.09 22.70
N ARG A 87 -7.57 24.80 21.57
CA ARG A 87 -7.96 26.22 21.46
C ARG A 87 -9.45 26.43 21.63
N LEU A 88 -10.27 25.56 21.05
CA LEU A 88 -11.72 25.61 21.18
C LEU A 88 -12.15 25.38 22.64
N LEU A 89 -11.56 24.41 23.32
CA LEU A 89 -11.80 24.18 24.74
C LEU A 89 -11.48 25.41 25.60
N ASN A 90 -10.34 26.07 25.32
CA ASN A 90 -9.97 27.31 26.00
C ASN A 90 -10.96 28.44 25.72
N ARG A 91 -11.53 28.53 24.51
CA ARG A 91 -12.56 29.49 24.16
C ARG A 91 -13.83 29.28 24.98
N TYR A 92 -14.32 28.04 25.09
CA TYR A 92 -15.45 27.73 25.98
C TYR A 92 -15.17 28.16 27.42
N ARG A 93 -13.96 27.88 27.93
CA ARG A 93 -13.57 28.27 29.29
C ARG A 93 -13.53 29.78 29.51
N GLN A 94 -13.08 30.55 28.51
CA GLN A 94 -13.02 32.01 28.60
C GLN A 94 -14.41 32.66 28.57
N GLU A 95 -15.30 32.14 27.74
CA GLU A 95 -16.62 32.74 27.51
C GLU A 95 -17.68 32.27 28.53
N LEU A 96 -17.52 31.05 29.06
CA LEU A 96 -18.50 30.42 29.97
C LEU A 96 -17.97 30.18 31.40
N ASN A 97 -16.75 30.66 31.70
CA ASN A 97 -16.07 30.53 32.99
C ASN A 97 -16.05 29.07 33.50
N ASP A 98 -16.07 28.84 34.81
CA ASP A 98 -15.94 27.52 35.43
C ASP A 98 -17.09 26.55 35.11
N THR A 99 -18.18 27.03 34.53
CA THR A 99 -19.33 26.21 34.09
C THR A 99 -19.21 25.70 32.66
N TYR A 100 -18.09 25.93 31.97
CA TYR A 100 -17.93 25.57 30.55
C TYR A 100 -18.19 24.09 30.24
N LEU A 101 -17.90 23.17 31.18
CA LEU A 101 -18.17 21.73 31.01
C LEU A 101 -19.66 21.37 31.07
N ALA A 102 -20.53 22.29 31.49
CA ALA A 102 -21.98 22.10 31.38
C ALA A 102 -22.46 22.17 29.91
N TYR A 103 -21.62 22.66 28.99
CA TYR A 103 -21.91 22.65 27.57
C TYR A 103 -21.49 21.31 26.94
N PRO A 104 -22.41 20.58 26.27
CA PRO A 104 -22.15 19.23 25.79
C PRO A 104 -20.96 19.12 24.83
N PHE A 105 -20.77 20.10 23.93
CA PHE A 105 -19.64 20.08 23.00
C PHE A 105 -18.29 20.31 23.70
N ALA A 106 -18.25 21.15 24.74
CA ALA A 106 -17.06 21.37 25.52
C ALA A 106 -16.65 20.11 26.30
N GLU A 107 -17.62 19.39 26.87
CA GLU A 107 -17.39 18.09 27.52
C GLU A 107 -16.79 17.07 26.55
N VAL A 108 -17.36 16.93 25.35
CA VAL A 108 -16.86 15.98 24.34
C VAL A 108 -15.41 16.30 23.94
N ILE A 109 -15.07 17.57 23.73
CA ILE A 109 -13.69 17.98 23.41
C ILE A 109 -12.75 17.72 24.60
N ASN A 110 -13.21 18.02 25.81
CA ASN A 110 -12.45 17.81 27.03
C ASN A 110 -12.08 16.33 27.25
N GLU A 111 -12.93 15.39 26.81
CA GLU A 111 -12.59 13.97 26.78
C GLU A 111 -11.69 13.59 25.59
N PHE A 112 -11.92 14.20 24.43
CA PHE A 112 -11.30 13.79 23.16
C PHE A 112 -9.79 14.00 23.15
N VAL A 113 -9.33 15.19 23.58
CA VAL A 113 -7.91 15.56 23.53
C VAL A 113 -7.05 14.64 24.44
N PRO A 114 -7.40 14.40 25.72
CA PRO A 114 -6.65 13.46 26.56
C PRO A 114 -6.64 12.04 25.99
N LYS A 115 -7.78 11.53 25.50
CA LYS A 115 -7.87 10.18 24.90
C LYS A 115 -6.94 10.02 23.69
N TYR A 116 -6.74 11.07 22.90
CA TYR A 116 -5.75 11.05 21.81
C TYR A 116 -4.31 10.91 22.32
N TYR A 117 -3.94 11.63 23.38
CA TYR A 117 -2.60 11.51 23.96
C TYR A 117 -2.38 10.16 24.66
N GLU A 118 -3.39 9.63 25.35
CA GLU A 118 -3.37 8.26 25.88
C GLU A 118 -3.17 7.23 24.76
N TYR A 119 -3.86 7.44 23.64
CA TYR A 119 -3.71 6.62 22.45
C TYR A 119 -2.27 6.68 21.90
N LEU A 120 -1.65 7.86 21.79
CA LEU A 120 -0.25 7.97 21.37
C LEU A 120 0.71 7.28 22.36
N GLN A 121 0.46 7.44 23.66
CA GLN A 121 1.29 6.84 24.71
C GLN A 121 1.28 5.31 24.62
N LYS A 122 0.12 4.68 24.36
CA LYS A 122 0.00 3.23 24.14
C LYS A 122 1.00 2.72 23.10
N TYR A 123 1.10 3.37 21.95
CA TYR A 123 2.01 2.94 20.87
C TYR A 123 3.46 3.33 21.13
N GLN A 124 3.71 4.42 21.86
CA GLN A 124 5.04 4.75 22.33
C GLN A 124 5.59 3.69 23.29
N ASP A 125 4.76 3.18 24.20
CA ASP A 125 5.13 2.17 25.18
C ASP A 125 5.37 0.79 24.53
N THR A 126 4.57 0.43 23.53
CA THR A 126 4.76 -0.84 22.78
C THR A 126 5.85 -0.76 21.71
N LYS A 127 6.33 0.45 21.36
CA LYS A 127 7.24 0.72 20.22
C LYS A 127 6.68 0.25 18.87
N GLU A 128 5.37 0.20 18.77
CA GLU A 128 4.67 -0.17 17.54
C GLU A 128 4.32 1.07 16.72
N GLU A 129 4.09 0.88 15.42
CA GLU A 129 3.55 1.94 14.59
C GLU A 129 2.10 2.21 15.00
N THR A 130 1.71 3.49 15.02
CA THR A 130 0.33 3.91 15.26
C THR A 130 -0.65 3.23 14.29
N ASP A 131 -1.72 2.65 14.84
CA ASP A 131 -2.77 2.03 14.05
C ASP A 131 -3.86 3.03 13.64
N PHE A 132 -3.79 3.56 12.42
CA PHE A 132 -4.80 4.50 11.94
C PHE A 132 -6.22 3.91 11.85
N ASP A 133 -6.37 2.60 11.70
CA ASP A 133 -7.70 1.97 11.71
C ASP A 133 -8.30 1.99 13.12
N ASP A 134 -7.51 1.61 14.14
CA ASP A 134 -7.89 1.70 15.56
C ASP A 134 -8.28 3.14 15.93
N LEU A 135 -7.43 4.11 15.57
CA LEU A 135 -7.70 5.54 15.79
C LEU A 135 -9.02 5.98 15.13
N SER A 136 -9.25 5.59 13.87
CA SER A 136 -10.42 5.99 13.10
C SER A 136 -11.72 5.40 13.64
N GLN A 137 -11.70 4.15 14.12
CA GLN A 137 -12.89 3.45 14.60
C GLN A 137 -13.20 3.70 16.07
N ASN A 138 -12.17 3.82 16.92
CA ASN A 138 -12.36 3.84 18.36
C ASN A 138 -12.26 5.25 18.96
N LEU A 139 -11.60 6.19 18.29
CA LEU A 139 -11.48 7.57 18.78
C LEU A 139 -12.25 8.56 17.90
N LEU A 140 -11.89 8.65 16.61
CA LEU A 140 -12.47 9.66 15.72
C LEU A 140 -13.97 9.41 15.46
N TYR A 141 -14.38 8.15 15.36
CA TYR A 141 -15.79 7.79 15.19
C TYR A 141 -16.63 8.08 16.43
N ASP A 142 -16.14 7.76 17.63
CA ASP A 142 -16.84 8.04 18.89
C ASP A 142 -17.09 9.55 19.03
N PHE A 143 -16.05 10.36 18.79
CA PHE A 143 -16.16 11.82 18.79
C PHE A 143 -17.25 12.32 17.84
N LEU A 144 -17.21 11.88 16.57
CA LEU A 144 -18.22 12.29 15.58
C LEU A 144 -19.62 11.87 16.00
N THR A 145 -19.78 10.65 16.53
CA THR A 145 -21.08 10.12 16.93
C THR A 145 -21.67 10.93 18.08
N LYS A 146 -20.86 11.26 19.10
CA LYS A 146 -21.26 12.15 20.20
C LYS A 146 -21.64 13.54 19.71
N CYS A 147 -20.81 14.17 18.88
CA CYS A 147 -21.10 15.49 18.33
C CYS A 147 -22.37 15.50 17.46
N MET A 148 -22.61 14.45 16.66
CA MET A 148 -23.82 14.33 15.85
C MET A 148 -25.08 14.11 16.71
N ALA A 149 -24.96 13.41 17.84
CA ALA A 149 -26.07 13.27 18.78
C ALA A 149 -26.45 14.63 19.38
N ILE A 150 -25.48 15.38 19.89
CA ILE A 150 -25.69 16.74 20.43
C ILE A 150 -26.28 17.67 19.36
N LYS A 151 -25.73 17.64 18.13
CA LYS A 151 -26.21 18.46 17.01
C LYS A 151 -27.70 18.24 16.74
N LYS A 152 -28.20 17.00 16.85
CA LYS A 152 -29.62 16.70 16.62
C LYS A 152 -30.54 17.36 17.65
N GLU A 153 -30.04 17.61 18.85
CA GLU A 153 -30.80 18.18 19.95
C GLU A 153 -30.74 19.72 19.96
N ILE A 154 -29.54 20.29 19.82
CA ILE A 154 -29.32 21.73 20.02
C ILE A 154 -28.69 22.45 18.82
N GLY A 155 -28.39 21.74 17.73
CA GLY A 155 -27.62 22.29 16.61
C GLY A 155 -26.12 22.40 16.91
N PHE A 156 -25.37 23.00 15.99
CA PHE A 156 -23.99 23.42 16.27
C PHE A 156 -23.99 24.79 16.94
N ASP A 157 -23.03 25.01 17.83
CA ASP A 157 -22.82 26.33 18.42
C ASP A 157 -21.91 27.21 17.55
N ASN A 158 -21.81 28.48 17.94
CA ASN A 158 -20.99 29.47 17.25
C ASN A 158 -19.54 29.52 17.79
N PHE A 159 -19.13 28.58 18.64
CA PHE A 159 -17.77 28.56 19.20
C PHE A 159 -16.78 27.92 18.24
N GLY A 160 -17.23 27.16 17.24
CA GLY A 160 -16.38 26.58 16.20
C GLY A 160 -16.28 25.06 16.23
N ILE A 161 -17.27 24.38 16.83
CA ILE A 161 -17.31 22.91 16.87
C ILE A 161 -17.55 22.30 15.48
N GLU A 162 -18.25 22.99 14.59
CA GLU A 162 -18.54 22.50 13.24
C GLU A 162 -17.25 22.26 12.44
N GLU A 163 -16.28 23.14 12.58
CA GLU A 163 -14.96 23.04 11.94
C GLU A 163 -14.20 21.81 12.46
N ILE A 164 -14.17 21.58 13.78
CA ILE A 164 -13.53 20.40 14.39
C ILE A 164 -14.18 19.11 13.88
N VAL A 165 -15.51 19.05 13.89
CA VAL A 165 -16.27 17.89 13.37
C VAL A 165 -15.95 17.65 11.89
N THR A 166 -15.87 18.71 11.09
CA THR A 166 -15.55 18.62 9.67
C THR A 166 -14.14 18.09 9.45
N GLN A 167 -13.16 18.57 10.22
CA GLN A 167 -11.79 18.08 10.17
C GLN A 167 -11.68 16.61 10.57
N VAL A 168 -12.31 16.20 11.67
CA VAL A 168 -12.32 14.79 12.09
C VAL A 168 -12.92 13.91 10.98
N SER A 169 -14.02 14.34 10.37
CA SER A 169 -14.64 13.62 9.24
C SER A 169 -13.69 13.52 8.04
N SER A 170 -12.98 14.60 7.71
CA SER A 170 -11.99 14.61 6.62
C SER A 170 -10.84 13.63 6.88
N ILE A 171 -10.25 13.67 8.08
CA ILE A 171 -9.15 12.77 8.46
C ILE A 171 -9.59 11.30 8.38
N ARG A 172 -10.80 10.97 8.84
CA ARG A 172 -11.33 9.60 8.73
C ARG A 172 -11.48 9.14 7.28
N LYS A 173 -11.89 10.03 6.37
CA LYS A 173 -11.97 9.72 4.93
C LYS A 173 -10.59 9.48 4.35
N GLU A 174 -9.59 10.29 4.69
CA GLU A 174 -8.21 10.09 4.25
C GLU A 174 -7.62 8.75 4.73
N ILE A 175 -7.88 8.39 5.99
CA ILE A 175 -7.50 7.06 6.53
C ILE A 175 -8.19 5.94 5.73
N TRP A 176 -9.49 6.06 5.47
CA TRP A 176 -10.24 5.06 4.71
C TRP A 176 -9.74 4.92 3.27
N LEU A 177 -9.44 6.04 2.60
CA LEU A 177 -8.87 6.04 1.26
C LEU A 177 -7.51 5.33 1.25
N LEU A 178 -6.63 5.65 2.21
CA LEU A 178 -5.32 5.02 2.33
C LEU A 178 -5.44 3.50 2.54
N LYS A 179 -6.37 3.07 3.41
CA LYS A 179 -6.65 1.66 3.65
C LYS A 179 -7.06 0.94 2.37
N ASN A 180 -8.02 1.50 1.64
CA ASN A 180 -8.51 0.89 0.40
C ASN A 180 -7.44 0.84 -0.69
N ASP A 181 -6.63 1.88 -0.82
CA ASP A 181 -5.53 1.89 -1.79
C ASP A 181 -4.49 0.81 -1.46
N CYS A 182 -4.21 0.59 -0.16
CA CYS A 182 -3.36 -0.52 0.27
C CYS A 182 -3.98 -1.90 -0.02
N ILE A 183 -5.29 -2.08 0.20
CA ILE A 183 -6.00 -3.32 -0.13
C ILE A 183 -5.96 -3.57 -1.64
N TYR A 184 -6.31 -2.58 -2.44
CA TYR A 184 -6.28 -2.66 -3.90
C TYR A 184 -4.88 -2.98 -4.43
N PHE A 185 -3.85 -2.35 -3.88
CA PHE A 185 -2.46 -2.67 -4.20
C PHE A 185 -2.09 -4.12 -3.85
N ALA A 186 -2.52 -4.62 -2.69
CA ALA A 186 -2.29 -6.01 -2.28
C ALA A 186 -2.99 -7.00 -3.23
N THR A 187 -4.29 -6.80 -3.50
CA THR A 187 -5.08 -7.63 -4.42
C THR A 187 -4.45 -7.69 -5.81
N ASN A 188 -4.07 -6.54 -6.38
CA ASN A 188 -3.41 -6.51 -7.69
C ASN A 188 -2.10 -7.28 -7.73
N ASN A 189 -1.31 -7.23 -6.65
CA ASN A 189 -0.06 -7.99 -6.58
C ASN A 189 -0.32 -9.49 -6.43
N GLU A 190 -1.34 -9.89 -5.68
CA GLU A 190 -1.76 -11.30 -5.57
C GLU A 190 -2.23 -11.84 -6.93
N GLU A 191 -3.04 -11.09 -7.66
CA GLU A 191 -3.49 -11.46 -9.00
C GLU A 191 -2.33 -11.58 -9.99
N ARG A 192 -1.41 -10.60 -10.00
CA ARG A 192 -0.19 -10.64 -10.82
C ARG A 192 0.69 -11.85 -10.46
N HIS A 193 0.82 -12.14 -9.17
CA HIS A 193 1.55 -13.30 -8.68
C HIS A 193 0.90 -14.61 -9.17
N ALA A 194 -0.41 -14.77 -8.98
CA ALA A 194 -1.16 -15.95 -9.42
C ALA A 194 -1.04 -16.16 -10.94
N MET A 195 -1.15 -15.09 -11.72
CA MET A 195 -1.12 -15.17 -13.18
C MET A 195 0.26 -15.51 -13.73
N LEU A 196 1.34 -14.96 -13.15
CA LEU A 196 2.67 -14.95 -13.79
C LEU A 196 3.74 -15.74 -13.04
N PHE A 197 3.62 -15.85 -11.71
CA PHE A 197 4.71 -16.35 -10.85
C PHE A 197 4.33 -17.59 -10.03
N ALA A 198 3.03 -17.87 -9.87
CA ALA A 198 2.57 -19.09 -9.20
C ALA A 198 3.00 -20.35 -9.97
N ASN A 199 3.25 -21.44 -9.23
CA ASN A 199 3.70 -22.71 -9.81
C ASN A 199 2.74 -23.29 -10.86
N GLU A 200 1.46 -22.95 -10.74
CA GLU A 200 0.37 -23.37 -11.62
C GLU A 200 0.17 -22.43 -12.82
N SER A 201 0.91 -21.31 -12.88
CA SER A 201 0.85 -20.37 -14.00
C SER A 201 1.20 -21.11 -15.29
N LYS A 202 0.31 -21.03 -16.29
CA LYS A 202 0.55 -21.60 -17.62
C LYS A 202 1.86 -21.12 -18.23
N SER A 203 2.21 -19.85 -18.03
CA SER A 203 3.46 -19.26 -18.50
C SER A 203 4.66 -19.90 -17.82
N LEU A 204 4.63 -20.06 -16.50
CA LEU A 204 5.72 -20.68 -15.74
C LEU A 204 5.85 -22.19 -16.03
N ILE A 205 4.74 -22.90 -16.17
CA ILE A 205 4.72 -24.32 -16.56
C ILE A 205 5.41 -24.49 -17.92
N LYS A 206 5.02 -23.70 -18.92
CA LYS A 206 5.59 -23.77 -20.27
C LYS A 206 7.09 -23.46 -20.29
N LEU A 207 7.54 -22.52 -19.45
CA LEU A 207 8.96 -22.26 -19.25
C LEU A 207 9.71 -23.42 -18.59
N LYS A 208 9.12 -24.07 -17.59
CA LYS A 208 9.70 -25.25 -16.93
C LYS A 208 9.81 -26.42 -17.91
N GLU A 209 8.82 -26.63 -18.77
CA GLU A 209 8.84 -27.63 -19.85
C GLU A 209 9.96 -27.34 -20.85
N LEU A 210 10.06 -26.10 -21.33
CA LEU A 210 11.13 -25.66 -22.23
C LEU A 210 12.51 -25.86 -21.61
N LYS A 211 12.70 -25.47 -20.35
CA LYS A 211 13.95 -25.69 -19.61
C LYS A 211 14.30 -27.17 -19.54
N THR A 212 13.32 -28.03 -19.23
CA THR A 212 13.54 -29.47 -19.15
C THR A 212 13.98 -30.05 -20.50
N SER A 213 13.37 -29.60 -21.59
CA SER A 213 13.76 -30.01 -22.95
C SER A 213 15.19 -29.57 -23.30
N LEU A 214 15.55 -28.32 -22.96
CA LEU A 214 16.91 -27.80 -23.13
C LEU A 214 17.93 -28.61 -22.32
N ASP A 215 17.66 -28.85 -21.04
CA ASP A 215 18.56 -29.63 -20.17
C ASP A 215 18.77 -31.05 -20.70
N GLN A 216 17.74 -31.68 -21.26
CA GLN A 216 17.85 -33.02 -21.87
C GLN A 216 18.75 -33.01 -23.11
N LYS A 217 18.59 -32.02 -24.01
CA LYS A 217 19.44 -31.88 -25.19
C LYS A 217 20.89 -31.59 -24.82
N ILE A 218 21.14 -30.72 -23.83
CA ILE A 218 22.50 -30.42 -23.35
C ILE A 218 23.18 -31.68 -22.81
N LYS A 219 22.49 -32.49 -21.99
CA LYS A 219 23.03 -33.75 -21.47
C LYS A 219 23.37 -34.78 -22.55
N LEU A 220 22.72 -34.73 -23.71
CA LEU A 220 23.06 -35.60 -24.85
C LEU A 220 24.38 -35.20 -25.52
N LEU A 221 24.84 -33.95 -25.35
CA LEU A 221 26.10 -33.43 -25.89
C LEU A 221 27.30 -33.65 -24.96
N GLU A 222 27.04 -33.96 -23.69
CA GLU A 222 28.06 -34.29 -22.69
C GLU A 222 28.50 -35.76 -22.73
N LYS A 223 27.90 -36.57 -23.63
CA LYS A 223 28.26 -37.97 -23.91
C LYS A 223 29.05 -38.09 -25.20
#